data_AF-A0A932QDM6-F1
#
_entry.id   AF-A0A932QDM6-F1
#
_cell.length_a   1.000
_cell.length_b   1.000
_cell.length_c   1.000
_cell.angle_alpha   90.00
_cell.angle_beta   90.00
_cell.angle_gamma   90.00
#
_symmetry.space_group_name_H-M   'P 1'
#
loop_
_entity.id
_entity.type
_entity.pdbx_description
1 polymer ?
#
loop_
_entity_poly.entity_id
_entity_poly.type
_entity_poly.pdbx_seq_one_letter_code
_entity_poly.pdbx_strand_id
1 'polypeptide(L)'
;MVGSKYPIIAGPMFLVSDETLTAAACRAGIVGGFPSLNWRTSEKFREAVRKIKAASDGHPFAVNIIVNKSNIRAKADLKVCIDEGVPMFVTSLGSPKDVITEAKKNGAKVFCDVT
;
A
#
# COMPACT_ATOMS: atom_id res chain seq x y z
N MET A 1 -4.47 9.65 -13.22
CA MET A 1 -3.34 9.76 -12.27
C MET A 1 -3.91 9.75 -10.85
N VAL A 2 -3.18 9.24 -9.86
CA VAL A 2 -3.67 8.73 -8.55
C VAL A 2 -4.32 9.73 -7.58
N GLY A 3 -4.62 10.95 -8.02
CA GLY A 3 -5.31 11.96 -7.21
C GLY A 3 -4.41 12.72 -6.24
N SER A 4 -3.08 12.58 -6.34
CA SER A 4 -2.12 13.38 -5.57
C SER A 4 -1.89 14.75 -6.22
N LYS A 5 -1.52 15.76 -5.41
CA LYS A 5 -1.21 17.12 -5.87
C LYS A 5 0.08 17.17 -6.68
N TYR A 6 1.08 16.41 -6.25
CA TYR A 6 2.38 16.32 -6.91
C TYR A 6 2.60 14.92 -7.48
N PRO A 7 3.36 14.79 -8.59
CA PRO A 7 3.67 13.51 -9.22
C PRO A 7 4.81 12.80 -8.50
N ILE A 8 4.70 12.67 -7.17
CA ILE A 8 5.74 12.10 -6.30
C ILE A 8 5.11 11.00 -5.46
N ILE A 9 5.82 9.88 -5.35
CA ILE A 9 5.51 8.78 -4.43
C ILE A 9 6.67 8.68 -3.45
N ALA A 10 6.38 8.78 -2.15
CA ALA A 10 7.32 8.38 -1.13
C ALA A 10 7.40 6.85 -1.15
N GLY A 11 8.55 6.32 -1.58
CA GLY A 11 8.77 4.89 -1.74
C GLY A 11 8.46 4.11 -0.46
N PRO A 12 7.86 2.91 -0.56
CA PRO A 12 7.68 2.02 0.57
C PRO A 12 9.02 1.57 1.16
N MET A 13 9.31 1.96 2.40
CA MET A 13 10.56 1.61 3.09
C MET A 13 10.25 0.76 4.33
N PHE A 14 10.80 -0.45 4.37
CA PHE A 14 10.55 -1.39 5.46
C PHE A 14 11.04 -0.82 6.79
N LEU A 15 10.14 -0.79 7.78
CA LEU A 15 10.33 -0.22 9.12
C LEU A 15 10.66 1.29 9.19
N VAL A 16 10.67 2.00 8.06
CA VAL A 16 10.81 3.47 8.01
C VAL A 16 9.48 4.14 7.68
N SER A 17 8.73 3.60 6.71
CA SER A 17 7.39 4.08 6.34
C SER A 17 6.34 3.63 7.35
N ASP A 18 6.26 4.29 8.50
CA ASP A 18 5.25 4.06 9.53
C ASP A 18 3.93 4.81 9.25
N GLU A 19 2.96 4.72 10.16
CA GLU A 19 1.69 5.42 10.00
C GLU A 19 1.85 6.95 9.95
N THR A 20 2.77 7.50 10.75
CA THR A 20 2.99 8.94 10.90
C THR A 20 3.59 9.53 9.64
N LEU A 21 4.69 8.95 9.16
CA LEU A 21 5.39 9.38 7.95
C LEU A 21 4.47 9.26 6.73
N THR A 22 3.77 8.13 6.60
CA THR A 22 2.85 7.91 5.46
C THR A 22 1.76 8.97 5.43
N ALA A 23 1.08 9.21 6.55
CA ALA A 23 0.00 10.19 6.62
C ALA A 23 0.51 11.62 6.39
N ALA A 24 1.70 11.96 6.92
CA ALA A 24 2.33 13.25 6.66
C ALA A 24 2.65 13.47 5.18
N ALA A 25 3.20 12.45 4.50
CA ALA A 25 3.46 12.49 3.06
C ALA A 25 2.16 12.68 2.25
N CYS A 26 1.10 11.93 2.59
CA CYS A 26 -0.22 12.09 1.99
C CYS A 26 -0.74 13.53 2.10
N ARG A 27 -0.74 14.11 3.31
CA ARG A 27 -1.18 15.49 3.55
C ARG A 27 -0.27 16.55 2.92
N ALA A 28 1.00 16.23 2.67
CA ALA A 28 1.91 17.09 1.91
C ALA A 28 1.60 17.11 0.40
N GLY A 29 0.66 16.29 -0.07
CA GLY A 29 0.21 16.25 -1.46
C GLY A 29 0.97 15.25 -2.34
N ILE A 30 1.81 14.40 -1.75
CA ILE A 30 2.46 13.27 -2.44
C ILE A 30 1.79 11.96 -2.03
N VAL A 31 2.02 10.86 -2.75
CA VAL A 31 1.50 9.55 -2.31
C VAL A 31 2.45 8.97 -1.26
N GLY A 32 1.96 8.74 -0.04
CA GLY A 32 2.69 8.01 1.00
C GLY A 32 2.64 6.50 0.74
N GLY A 33 3.80 5.85 0.60
CA GLY A 33 3.92 4.40 0.41
C GLY A 33 4.49 3.67 1.62
N PHE A 34 3.95 2.49 1.95
CA PHE A 34 4.45 1.67 3.06
C PHE A 34 4.31 0.16 2.81
N PRO A 35 5.21 -0.71 3.32
CA PRO A 35 5.08 -2.16 3.20
C PRO A 35 4.07 -2.77 4.18
N SER A 36 3.25 -3.71 3.71
CA SER A 36 2.31 -4.43 4.59
C SER A 36 2.99 -5.24 5.71
N LEU A 37 4.25 -5.62 5.47
CA LEU A 37 5.06 -6.40 6.40
C LEU A 37 5.61 -5.59 7.59
N ASN A 38 5.42 -4.26 7.64
CA ASN A 38 5.83 -3.46 8.79
C ASN A 38 5.16 -3.93 10.09
N TRP A 39 3.94 -4.45 10.01
CA TRP A 39 3.25 -5.06 11.14
C TRP A 39 3.38 -6.57 11.08
N ARG A 40 3.56 -7.22 12.24
CA ARG A 40 3.83 -8.67 12.30
C ARG A 40 2.67 -9.56 11.83
N THR A 41 1.43 -9.08 11.93
CA THR A 41 0.23 -9.84 11.57
C THR A 41 -0.70 -9.02 10.67
N SER A 42 -1.57 -9.69 9.92
CA SER A 42 -2.53 -9.04 9.02
C SER A 42 -3.61 -8.24 9.79
N GLU A 43 -3.91 -8.62 11.04
CA GLU A 43 -4.81 -7.87 11.92
C GLU A 43 -4.21 -6.52 12.29
N LYS A 44 -2.95 -6.50 12.76
CA LYS A 44 -2.24 -5.26 13.08
C LYS A 44 -2.03 -4.39 11.83
N PHE A 45 -1.77 -5.02 10.69
CA PHE A 45 -1.71 -4.33 9.41
C PHE A 45 -3.07 -3.67 9.05
N ARG A 46 -4.20 -4.37 9.23
CA ARG A 46 -5.54 -3.80 9.01
C ARG A 46 -5.79 -2.58 9.91
N GLU A 47 -5.44 -2.66 11.18
CA GLU A 47 -5.53 -1.52 12.11
C GLU A 47 -4.71 -0.33 11.60
N ALA A 48 -3.50 -0.56 11.11
CA ALA A 48 -2.66 0.48 10.57
C ALA A 48 -3.19 1.09 9.27
N VAL A 49 -3.72 0.28 8.34
CA VAL A 49 -4.38 0.80 7.12
C VAL A 49 -5.53 1.74 7.50
N ARG A 50 -6.34 1.38 8.49
CA ARG A 50 -7.45 2.23 8.98
C ARG A 50 -6.93 3.54 9.59
N LYS A 51 -5.88 3.47 10.42
CA LYS A 51 -5.24 4.66 11.02
C LYS A 51 -4.68 5.59 9.94
N ILE A 52 -3.94 5.05 8.97
CA ILE A 52 -3.38 5.82 7.86
C ILE A 52 -4.51 6.44 7.04
N LYS A 53 -5.52 5.66 6.67
CA LYS A 53 -6.67 6.16 5.89
C LYS A 53 -7.38 7.33 6.59
N ALA A 54 -7.57 7.25 7.90
CA ALA A 54 -8.14 8.35 8.69
C ALA A 54 -7.19 9.57 8.74
N ALA A 55 -5.89 9.34 8.97
CA ALA A 55 -4.90 10.41 9.11
C ALA A 55 -4.49 11.07 7.79
N SER A 56 -4.68 10.39 6.65
CA SER A 56 -4.39 10.92 5.31
C SER A 56 -5.43 11.91 4.81
N ASP A 57 -6.55 12.10 5.52
CA ASP A 57 -7.56 13.13 5.22
C ASP A 57 -8.01 13.09 3.74
N GLY A 58 -8.40 11.90 3.27
CA GLY A 58 -8.85 11.68 1.89
C GLY A 58 -7.74 11.65 0.83
N HIS A 59 -6.49 11.97 1.17
CA HIS A 59 -5.38 11.91 0.24
C HIS A 59 -4.93 10.45 -0.01
N PRO A 60 -4.51 10.12 -1.25
CA PRO A 60 -4.17 8.75 -1.63
C PRO A 60 -2.88 8.27 -0.94
N PHE A 61 -2.85 6.99 -0.59
CA PHE A 61 -1.66 6.27 -0.11
C PHE A 61 -1.48 4.97 -0.91
N ALA A 62 -0.28 4.40 -0.83
CA ALA A 62 0.05 3.14 -1.49
C ALA A 62 0.51 2.08 -0.49
N VAL A 63 0.10 0.83 -0.72
CA VAL A 63 0.61 -0.32 0.04
C VAL A 63 1.56 -1.12 -0.82
N ASN A 64 2.75 -1.43 -0.30
CA ASN A 64 3.62 -2.42 -0.90
C ASN A 64 3.27 -3.84 -0.47
N ILE A 65 2.97 -4.68 -1.46
CA ILE A 65 2.80 -6.13 -1.31
C ILE A 65 4.00 -6.80 -1.95
N ILE A 66 4.87 -7.39 -1.13
CA ILE A 66 5.98 -8.22 -1.60
C ILE A 66 5.39 -9.55 -2.09
N VAL A 67 5.46 -9.79 -3.40
CA VAL A 67 4.82 -10.95 -4.06
C VAL A 67 5.79 -12.13 -4.25
N ASN A 68 6.87 -12.15 -3.48
CA ASN A 68 7.76 -13.30 -3.41
C ASN A 68 7.04 -14.50 -2.77
N LYS A 69 7.34 -15.73 -3.24
CA LYS A 69 6.72 -16.97 -2.76
C LYS A 69 6.96 -17.24 -1.26
N SER A 70 8.03 -16.70 -0.67
CA SER A 70 8.31 -16.85 0.76
C SER A 70 7.41 -15.97 1.64
N ASN A 71 6.73 -14.97 1.07
CA ASN A 71 5.79 -14.13 1.82
C ASN A 71 4.45 -14.84 1.99
N ILE A 72 4.32 -15.59 3.08
CA ILE A 72 3.08 -16.31 3.45
C ILE A 72 1.89 -15.38 3.71
N ARG A 73 2.12 -14.08 3.93
CA ARG A 73 1.07 -13.09 4.22
C ARG A 73 0.57 -12.33 3.00
N ALA A 74 1.20 -12.45 1.83
CA ALA A 74 0.85 -11.66 0.66
C ALA A 74 -0.64 -11.72 0.30
N LYS A 75 -1.25 -12.91 0.33
CA LYS A 75 -2.69 -13.08 0.04
C LYS A 75 -3.59 -12.49 1.13
N ALA A 76 -3.24 -12.69 2.40
CA ALA A 76 -4.02 -12.18 3.52
C ALA A 76 -3.96 -10.64 3.57
N ASP A 77 -2.78 -10.06 3.39
CA ASP A 77 -2.58 -8.61 3.35
C ASP A 77 -3.24 -7.99 2.10
N LEU A 78 -3.17 -8.64 0.93
CA LEU A 78 -3.91 -8.20 -0.25
C LEU A 78 -5.41 -8.16 0.04
N LYS A 79 -5.97 -9.20 0.68
CA LYS A 79 -7.38 -9.22 1.06
C LYS A 79 -7.73 -8.06 1.99
N VAL A 80 -6.89 -7.78 3.01
CA VAL A 80 -7.08 -6.60 3.87
C VAL A 80 -7.13 -5.32 3.05
N CYS A 81 -6.21 -5.12 2.11
CA CYS A 81 -6.19 -3.93 1.27
C CYS A 81 -7.45 -3.77 0.42
N ILE A 82 -7.94 -4.87 -0.17
CA ILE A 82 -9.15 -4.89 -0.98
C ILE A 82 -10.38 -4.55 -0.12
N ASP A 83 -10.50 -5.19 1.05
CA ASP A 83 -11.61 -4.95 1.99
C ASP A 83 -11.63 -3.51 2.51
N GLU A 84 -10.45 -2.91 2.77
CA GLU A 84 -10.32 -1.54 3.30
C GLU A 84 -10.32 -0.46 2.19
N GLY A 85 -10.40 -0.86 0.92
CA GLY A 85 -10.45 0.05 -0.24
C GLY A 85 -9.16 0.84 -0.45
N VAL A 86 -8.00 0.17 -0.38
CA VAL A 86 -6.70 0.79 -0.69
C VAL A 86 -6.66 1.23 -2.15
N PRO A 87 -6.29 2.49 -2.46
CA PRO A 87 -6.42 3.03 -3.81
C PRO A 87 -5.25 2.65 -4.74
N MET A 88 -4.11 2.27 -4.17
CA MET A 88 -2.87 2.05 -4.92
C MET A 88 -2.01 0.95 -4.29
N PHE A 89 -1.44 0.11 -5.15
CA PHE A 89 -0.51 -0.95 -4.80
C PHE A 89 0.85 -0.72 -5.44
N VAL A 90 1.91 -1.03 -4.70
CA VAL A 90 3.26 -1.23 -5.24
C VAL A 90 3.60 -2.71 -5.08
N THR A 91 4.04 -3.39 -6.12
CA THR A 91 4.45 -4.81 -6.04
C THR A 91 5.94 -4.97 -6.28
N SER A 92 6.59 -5.89 -5.56
CA SER A 92 8.03 -6.17 -5.69
C SER A 92 8.36 -7.65 -5.50
N LEU A 93 9.55 -8.05 -5.98
CA LEU A 93 10.19 -9.37 -5.76
C LEU A 93 9.41 -10.61 -6.23
N GLY A 94 8.59 -10.48 -7.29
CA GLY A 94 7.86 -11.62 -7.85
C GLY A 94 6.79 -11.23 -8.88
N SER A 95 5.90 -12.17 -9.19
CA SER A 95 4.82 -11.93 -10.15
C SER A 95 3.67 -11.12 -9.53
N PRO A 96 3.26 -9.99 -10.13
CA PRO A 96 2.19 -9.14 -9.60
C PRO A 96 0.78 -9.61 -10.00
N LYS A 97 0.65 -10.75 -10.70
CA LYS A 97 -0.58 -11.19 -11.37
C LYS A 97 -1.81 -11.19 -10.45
N ASP A 98 -1.67 -11.74 -9.25
CA ASP A 98 -2.77 -11.85 -8.29
C ASP A 98 -3.19 -10.46 -7.78
N VAL A 99 -2.22 -9.60 -7.47
CA VAL A 99 -2.48 -8.22 -7.04
C VAL A 99 -3.19 -7.43 -8.14
N ILE A 100 -2.75 -7.55 -9.39
CA ILE A 100 -3.40 -6.89 -10.54
C ILE A 100 -4.84 -7.39 -10.72
N THR A 101 -5.07 -8.69 -10.58
CA THR A 101 -6.39 -9.30 -10.75
C THR A 101 -7.37 -8.80 -9.70
N GLU A 102 -6.97 -8.78 -8.43
CA GLU A 102 -7.84 -8.31 -7.34
C GLU A 102 -8.02 -6.79 -7.35
N ALA A 103 -6.94 -6.02 -7.55
CA ALA A 103 -6.98 -4.56 -7.57
C ALA A 103 -7.93 -4.02 -8.66
N LYS A 104 -7.99 -4.68 -9.82
CA LYS A 104 -8.90 -4.31 -10.92
C LYS A 104 -10.37 -4.34 -10.51
N LYS A 105 -10.77 -5.25 -9.62
CA LYS A 105 -12.17 -5.37 -9.18
C LYS A 105 -12.68 -4.12 -8.46
N ASN A 106 -11.79 -3.40 -7.79
CA ASN A 106 -12.11 -2.20 -7.01
C ASN A 106 -11.53 -0.91 -7.62
N GLY A 107 -11.03 -0.97 -8.86
CA GLY A 107 -10.48 0.19 -9.57
C GLY A 107 -9.13 0.71 -9.06
N ALA A 108 -8.48 -0.01 -8.14
CA ALA A 108 -7.19 0.37 -7.59
C ALA A 108 -6.07 0.30 -8.65
N LYS A 109 -5.06 1.16 -8.51
CA LYS A 109 -3.91 1.20 -9.41
C LYS A 109 -2.78 0.30 -8.90
N VAL A 110 -2.03 -0.30 -9.81
CA VAL A 110 -0.89 -1.17 -9.47
C VAL A 110 0.35 -0.65 -10.18
N PHE A 111 1.42 -0.45 -9.43
CA PHE A 111 2.73 -0.05 -9.89
C PHE A 111 3.71 -1.18 -9.58
N CYS A 112 4.31 -1.75 -10.62
CA CYS A 112 5.25 -2.86 -10.48
C CYS A 112 6.66 -2.29 -10.41
N ASP A 113 7.32 -2.48 -9.28
CA ASP A 113 8.73 -2.16 -9.12
C ASP A 113 9.56 -3.24 -9.84
N VAL A 114 10.28 -2.82 -10.88
CA VAL A 114 11.02 -3.67 -11.82
C VAL A 114 12.43 -3.12 -12.00
N THR A 115 13.40 -4.01 -12.18
CA THR A 115 14.80 -3.68 -12.47
C THR A 115 15.14 -4.00 -13.91
#